data_AF-A0A7K6N7N0-F1
#
_entry.id   AF-A0A7K6N7N0-F1
#
_cell.length_a   1.000
_cell.length_b   1.000
_cell.length_c   1.000
_cell.angle_alpha   90.00
_cell.angle_beta   90.00
_cell.angle_gamma   90.00
#
_symmetry.space_group_name_H-M   'P 1'
#
loop_
_entity.id
_entity.type
_entity.pdbx_description
1 polymer ?
#
loop_
_entity_poly.entity_id
_entity_poly.type
_entity_poly.pdbx_seq_one_letter_code
_entity_poly.pdbx_strand_id
1 'polypeptide(L)'
;DKGENGEPYQRRKGAGATLPDTPPVFPTARDGAPTTGSSSWRRIMLMILAITIHNIPEGLAVGVGFGAVGKSASATFQSASGIQNFPEGLAVSLPLRGAGFSTWKAFWYGQLSGMVEPLAGVFGAFAVVVAEPLLPYALGFAAGAMVYVVMDDIIPEAQTSGNGKLASWTSILGFVVMMSLDVGLG
;
A
#
# COMPACT_ATOMS: atom_id res chain seq x y z
N ASP A 1 19.97 -54.26 2.26
CA ASP A 1 18.78 -55.00 1.82
C ASP A 1 18.36 -55.96 2.93
N LYS A 2 17.04 -56.22 3.05
CA LYS A 2 16.24 -56.65 4.23
C LYS A 2 15.60 -55.44 4.92
N GLY A 3 14.32 -55.11 4.76
CA GLY A 3 13.17 -55.88 4.30
C GLY A 3 12.14 -55.99 5.43
N GLU A 4 11.09 -55.15 5.33
CA GLU A 4 9.69 -55.39 5.74
C GLU A 4 9.37 -55.59 7.24
N ASN A 5 8.65 -54.66 7.89
CA ASN A 5 7.21 -54.38 7.87
C ASN A 5 6.39 -55.21 8.88
N GLY A 6 5.82 -54.50 9.87
CA GLY A 6 4.41 -54.64 10.25
C GLY A 6 4.05 -55.48 11.48
N GLU A 7 3.73 -54.81 12.60
CA GLU A 7 2.79 -55.33 13.61
C GLU A 7 1.86 -54.17 14.04
N PRO A 8 0.51 -54.34 14.01
CA PRO A 8 -0.46 -53.27 14.22
C PRO A 8 -0.76 -53.01 15.71
N TYR A 9 -0.91 -51.74 16.07
CA TYR A 9 -1.26 -51.32 17.43
C TYR A 9 -2.71 -51.69 17.78
N GLN A 10 -2.86 -52.65 18.69
CA GLN A 10 -4.13 -53.14 19.25
C GLN A 10 -4.90 -52.04 20.00
N ARG A 11 -6.14 -51.76 19.57
CA ARG A 11 -7.06 -50.78 20.19
C ARG A 11 -7.75 -51.41 21.42
N ARG A 12 -7.35 -51.00 22.63
CA ARG A 12 -7.99 -51.44 23.88
C ARG A 12 -9.44 -50.95 23.96
N LYS A 13 -10.37 -51.89 24.06
CA LYS A 13 -11.81 -51.72 24.22
C LYS A 13 -12.10 -51.15 25.62
N GLY A 14 -12.58 -49.91 25.68
CA GLY A 14 -13.12 -49.27 26.89
C GLY A 14 -14.64 -49.35 26.89
N ALA A 15 -15.21 -49.73 28.02
CA ALA A 15 -16.61 -50.04 28.28
C ALA A 15 -17.57 -48.88 28.03
N GLY A 16 -18.83 -49.23 27.75
CA GLY A 16 -19.92 -48.31 27.44
C GLY A 16 -20.23 -47.31 28.54
N ALA A 17 -20.45 -46.07 28.11
CA ALA A 17 -21.26 -45.08 28.79
C ALA A 17 -22.18 -44.47 27.73
N THR A 18 -23.49 -44.57 27.96
CA THR A 18 -24.54 -43.98 27.12
C THR A 18 -24.43 -42.46 27.14
N LEU A 19 -24.11 -41.86 25.99
CA LEU A 19 -24.14 -40.40 25.78
C LEU A 19 -25.60 -39.96 25.62
N PRO A 20 -26.05 -38.85 26.24
CA PRO A 20 -27.36 -38.29 25.95
C PRO A 20 -27.37 -37.63 24.55
N ASP A 21 -28.34 -37.99 23.72
CA ASP A 21 -28.60 -37.47 22.37
C ASP A 21 -29.12 -36.03 22.40
N THR A 22 -28.28 -35.08 22.81
CA THR A 22 -28.52 -33.65 22.55
C THR A 22 -27.24 -33.04 22.00
N PRO A 23 -27.22 -32.53 20.76
CA PRO A 23 -26.08 -31.78 20.27
C PRO A 23 -25.88 -30.54 21.16
N PRO A 24 -24.63 -30.13 21.42
CA PRO A 24 -24.37 -28.90 22.15
C PRO A 24 -25.00 -27.73 21.40
N VAL A 25 -25.94 -27.03 22.05
CA VAL A 25 -26.45 -25.75 21.58
C VAL A 25 -25.32 -24.74 21.78
N PHE A 26 -24.52 -24.54 20.73
CA PHE A 26 -23.64 -23.38 20.65
C PHE A 26 -24.54 -22.14 20.63
N PRO A 27 -24.33 -21.14 21.50
CA PRO A 27 -25.07 -19.88 21.40
C PRO A 27 -24.79 -19.25 20.03
N THR A 28 -25.80 -19.28 19.16
CA THR A 28 -25.82 -18.52 17.92
C THR A 28 -26.05 -17.04 18.23
N ALA A 29 -25.41 -16.20 17.42
CA ALA A 29 -25.60 -14.75 17.31
C ALA A 29 -25.17 -13.90 18.53
N ARG A 30 -23.93 -13.41 18.48
CA ARG A 30 -23.76 -11.96 18.56
C ARG A 30 -23.72 -11.43 17.13
N ASP A 31 -24.88 -11.00 16.65
CA ASP A 31 -25.01 -10.13 15.50
C ASP A 31 -24.32 -8.79 15.79
N GLY A 32 -22.99 -8.79 15.68
CA GLY A 32 -22.24 -7.58 15.41
C GLY A 32 -22.33 -7.34 13.92
N ALA A 33 -23.42 -6.73 13.45
CA ALA A 33 -23.48 -6.19 12.10
C ALA A 33 -22.19 -5.38 11.88
N PRO A 34 -21.35 -5.72 10.88
CA PRO A 34 -20.17 -4.92 10.63
C PRO A 34 -20.67 -3.54 10.22
N THR A 35 -20.28 -2.52 10.97
CA THR A 35 -20.42 -1.12 10.56
C THR A 35 -19.47 -0.91 9.38
N THR A 36 -19.82 -1.44 8.21
CA THR A 36 -18.97 -1.52 7.02
C THR A 36 -18.68 -0.15 6.41
N GLY A 37 -19.46 0.88 6.75
CA GLY A 37 -19.28 2.23 6.23
C GLY A 37 -18.16 3.05 6.88
N SER A 38 -17.95 2.93 8.20
CA SER A 38 -17.00 3.79 8.92
C SER A 38 -15.55 3.31 8.78
N SER A 39 -15.33 1.99 8.74
CA SER A 39 -13.99 1.41 8.61
C SER A 39 -13.42 1.55 7.20
N SER A 40 -14.23 1.32 6.15
CA SER A 40 -13.82 1.49 4.75
C SER A 40 -13.50 2.95 4.44
N TRP A 41 -14.34 3.89 4.86
CA TRP A 41 -14.08 5.33 4.67
C TRP A 41 -12.82 5.79 5.39
N ARG A 42 -12.59 5.31 6.62
CA ARG A 42 -11.36 5.63 7.37
C ARG A 42 -10.12 5.13 6.64
N ARG A 43 -10.12 3.91 6.10
CA ARG A 43 -9.01 3.36 5.30
C ARG A 43 -8.76 4.19 4.04
N ILE A 44 -9.81 4.53 3.30
CA ILE A 44 -9.70 5.38 2.10
C ILE A 44 -9.07 6.73 2.45
N MET A 45 -9.53 7.36 3.54
CA MET A 45 -8.97 8.65 3.99
C MET A 45 -7.52 8.55 4.44
N LEU A 46 -7.15 7.49 5.18
CA LEU A 46 -5.78 7.26 5.62
C LEU A 46 -4.84 7.03 4.43
N MET A 47 -5.28 6.23 3.45
CA MET A 47 -4.52 5.98 2.21
C MET A 47 -4.34 7.28 1.41
N ILE A 48 -5.39 8.07 1.20
CA ILE A 48 -5.30 9.36 0.49
C ILE A 48 -4.35 10.31 1.22
N LEU A 49 -4.48 10.42 2.54
CA LEU A 49 -3.62 11.28 3.35
C LEU A 49 -2.16 10.83 3.28
N ALA A 50 -1.92 9.53 3.38
CA ALA A 50 -0.55 9.00 3.37
C ALA A 50 0.12 9.21 2.02
N ILE A 51 -0.58 8.94 0.91
CA ILE A 51 -0.09 9.26 -0.45
C ILE A 51 0.21 10.75 -0.53
N THR A 52 -0.75 11.61 -0.18
CA THR A 52 -0.56 13.08 -0.26
C THR A 52 0.65 13.58 0.54
N ILE A 53 0.89 13.04 1.75
CA ILE A 53 2.03 13.41 2.59
C ILE A 53 3.34 12.90 1.98
N HIS A 54 3.35 11.72 1.35
CA HIS A 54 4.53 11.15 0.72
C HIS A 54 5.02 11.98 -0.47
N ASN A 55 4.09 12.56 -1.24
CA ASN A 55 4.42 13.38 -2.41
C ASN A 55 5.12 14.71 -2.03
N ILE A 56 5.11 15.12 -0.76
CA ILE A 56 5.82 16.33 -0.30
C ILE A 56 7.35 16.11 -0.35
N PRO A 57 7.94 15.12 0.34
CA PRO A 57 9.36 14.79 0.20
C PRO A 57 9.82 14.58 -1.24
N GLU A 58 9.02 13.91 -2.08
CA GLU A 58 9.36 13.71 -3.50
C GLU A 58 9.42 15.03 -4.26
N GLY A 59 8.37 15.86 -4.12
CA GLY A 59 8.33 17.17 -4.76
C GLY A 59 9.49 18.05 -4.31
N LEU A 60 9.79 18.09 -3.00
CA LEU A 60 10.95 18.80 -2.46
C LEU A 60 12.26 18.29 -3.08
N ALA A 61 12.44 16.98 -3.24
CA ALA A 61 13.64 16.40 -3.84
C ALA A 61 13.81 16.84 -5.30
N VAL A 62 12.74 16.78 -6.11
CA VAL A 62 12.74 17.25 -7.50
C VAL A 62 13.05 18.75 -7.56
N GLY A 63 12.44 19.54 -6.68
CA GLY A 63 12.64 20.98 -6.56
C GLY A 63 14.07 21.37 -6.20
N VAL A 64 14.63 20.72 -5.17
CA VAL A 64 16.02 20.93 -4.74
C VAL A 64 17.00 20.52 -5.84
N GLY A 65 16.76 19.38 -6.49
CA GLY A 65 17.53 18.92 -7.65
C GLY A 65 17.53 19.98 -8.76
N PHE A 66 16.37 20.54 -9.10
CA PHE A 66 16.24 21.62 -10.08
C PHE A 66 16.92 22.92 -9.64
N GLY A 67 16.71 23.37 -8.40
CA GLY A 67 17.30 24.60 -7.86
C GLY A 67 18.82 24.55 -7.67
N ALA A 68 19.39 23.35 -7.64
CA ALA A 68 20.82 23.08 -7.58
C ALA A 68 21.49 22.93 -8.96
N VAL A 69 20.72 22.93 -10.06
CA VAL A 69 21.26 22.81 -11.44
C VAL A 69 22.32 23.90 -11.68
N GLY A 70 23.53 23.46 -12.04
CA GLY A 70 24.69 24.33 -12.26
C GLY A 70 25.51 24.68 -11.00
N LYS A 71 25.09 24.23 -9.81
CA LYS A 71 25.84 24.42 -8.54
C LYS A 71 26.48 23.14 -8.00
N SER A 72 25.93 21.96 -8.34
CA SER A 72 26.46 20.66 -7.95
C SER A 72 26.28 19.64 -9.08
N ALA A 73 27.17 18.64 -9.13
CA ALA A 73 27.12 17.55 -10.12
C ALA A 73 25.96 16.57 -9.89
N SER A 74 25.33 16.59 -8.71
CA SER A 74 24.17 15.79 -8.33
C SER A 74 22.83 16.36 -8.80
N ALA A 75 22.83 17.52 -9.46
CA ALA A 75 21.64 18.15 -9.99
C ALA A 75 21.23 17.53 -11.33
N THR A 76 20.73 16.29 -11.29
CA THR A 76 20.06 15.65 -12.42
C THR A 76 18.55 15.79 -12.29
N PHE A 77 17.88 15.98 -13.43
CA PHE A 77 16.43 16.03 -13.51
C PHE A 77 15.86 14.61 -13.40
N GLN A 78 15.14 14.29 -12.33
CA GLN A 78 14.46 12.99 -12.19
C GLN A 78 13.22 12.93 -13.10
N SER A 79 13.42 12.49 -14.34
CA SER A 79 12.33 12.29 -15.30
C SER A 79 11.36 11.17 -14.90
N ALA A 80 11.77 10.28 -13.98
CA ALA A 80 10.99 9.14 -13.51
C ALA A 80 9.78 9.52 -12.63
N SER A 81 9.82 10.66 -11.91
CA SER A 81 8.76 11.06 -10.96
C SER A 81 7.40 11.23 -11.64
N GLY A 82 7.36 11.78 -12.85
CA GLY A 82 6.10 11.99 -13.57
C GLY A 82 5.36 10.69 -13.96
N ILE A 83 6.08 9.57 -14.11
CA ILE A 83 5.48 8.29 -14.53
C ILE A 83 4.86 7.56 -13.33
N GLN A 84 5.47 7.64 -12.14
CA GLN A 84 4.96 7.02 -10.91
C GLN A 84 3.76 7.77 -10.31
N ASN A 85 3.65 9.07 -10.57
CA ASN A 85 2.50 9.88 -10.16
C ASN A 85 1.18 9.40 -10.76
N PHE A 86 1.22 8.77 -11.94
CA PHE A 86 0.02 8.24 -12.57
C PHE A 86 -0.57 7.03 -11.80
N PRO A 87 0.21 5.97 -11.50
CA PRO A 87 -0.19 4.93 -10.55
C PRO A 87 -0.69 5.47 -9.20
N GLU A 88 -0.05 6.48 -8.62
CA GLU A 88 -0.47 7.07 -7.34
C GLU A 88 -1.81 7.79 -7.43
N GLY A 89 -2.01 8.59 -8.49
CA GLY A 89 -3.29 9.25 -8.75
C GLY A 89 -4.41 8.24 -8.95
N LEU A 90 -4.13 7.10 -9.58
CA LEU A 90 -5.07 5.98 -9.69
C LEU A 90 -5.32 5.28 -8.35
N ALA A 91 -4.28 5.13 -7.51
CA ALA A 91 -4.41 4.55 -6.17
C ALA A 91 -5.35 5.37 -5.28
N VAL A 92 -5.41 6.70 -5.46
CA VAL A 92 -6.41 7.57 -4.81
C VAL A 92 -7.78 7.50 -5.49
N SER A 93 -7.81 7.50 -6.83
CA SER A 93 -9.05 7.58 -7.61
C SER A 93 -9.91 6.31 -7.51
N LEU A 94 -9.30 5.13 -7.55
CA LEU A 94 -10.04 3.85 -7.62
C LEU A 94 -10.84 3.57 -6.33
N PRO A 95 -10.31 3.78 -5.11
CA PRO A 95 -11.08 3.58 -3.89
C PRO A 95 -12.19 4.62 -3.72
N LEU A 96 -11.98 5.87 -4.13
CA LEU A 96 -13.04 6.89 -4.15
C LEU A 96 -14.18 6.50 -5.10
N ARG A 97 -13.84 5.95 -6.27
CA ARG A 97 -14.82 5.40 -7.20
C ARG A 97 -15.57 4.22 -6.59
N GLY A 98 -14.87 3.32 -5.91
CA GLY A 98 -15.44 2.20 -5.16
C GLY A 98 -16.39 2.64 -4.03
N ALA A 99 -16.12 3.79 -3.41
CA ALA A 99 -16.98 4.42 -2.40
C ALA A 99 -18.20 5.17 -2.97
N GLY A 100 -18.43 5.11 -4.29
CA GLY A 100 -19.62 5.66 -4.94
C GLY A 100 -19.45 7.06 -5.55
N PHE A 101 -18.23 7.62 -5.59
CA PHE A 101 -17.99 8.90 -6.27
C PHE A 101 -18.11 8.73 -7.80
N SER A 102 -18.52 9.78 -8.51
CA SER A 102 -18.49 9.77 -9.97
C SER A 102 -17.05 9.63 -10.49
N THR A 103 -16.86 8.97 -11.64
CA THR A 103 -15.53 8.74 -12.23
C THR A 103 -14.73 10.03 -12.34
N TRP A 104 -15.39 11.12 -12.78
CA TRP A 104 -14.75 12.43 -12.92
C TRP A 104 -14.33 13.03 -11.58
N LYS A 105 -15.17 12.90 -10.55
CA LYS A 105 -14.88 13.45 -9.22
C LYS A 105 -13.74 12.67 -8.55
N ALA A 106 -13.75 11.34 -8.67
CA ALA A 106 -12.69 10.48 -8.16
C ALA A 106 -11.35 10.77 -8.84
N PHE A 107 -11.35 10.89 -10.17
CA PHE A 107 -10.17 11.31 -10.95
C PHE A 107 -9.62 12.65 -10.49
N TRP A 108 -10.47 13.68 -10.34
CA TRP A 108 -10.04 14.99 -9.87
C TRP A 108 -9.40 14.94 -8.48
N TYR A 109 -9.93 14.15 -7.55
CA TYR A 109 -9.29 13.99 -6.24
C TYR A 109 -7.92 13.32 -6.34
N GLY A 110 -7.73 12.36 -7.24
CA GLY A 110 -6.41 11.78 -7.51
C GLY A 110 -5.42 12.78 -8.10
N GLN A 111 -5.87 13.65 -9.01
CA GLN A 111 -5.01 14.72 -9.52
C GLN A 111 -4.69 15.77 -8.45
N LEU A 112 -5.66 16.11 -7.60
CA LEU A 112 -5.47 17.06 -6.51
C LEU A 112 -4.48 16.56 -5.46
N SER A 113 -4.48 15.25 -5.14
CA SER A 113 -3.46 14.69 -4.24
C SER A 113 -2.06 14.79 -4.84
N GLY A 114 -1.92 14.54 -6.15
CA GLY A 114 -0.63 14.68 -6.85
C GLY A 114 -0.18 16.14 -7.03
N MET A 115 -1.09 17.12 -7.00
CA MET A 115 -0.76 18.54 -7.15
C MET A 115 0.10 19.11 -6.00
N VAL A 116 0.22 18.39 -4.89
CA VAL A 116 1.10 18.74 -3.78
C VAL A 116 2.57 18.69 -4.17
N GLU A 117 2.95 17.78 -5.07
CA GLU A 117 4.33 17.61 -5.53
C GLU A 117 4.89 18.82 -6.29
N PRO A 118 4.25 19.38 -7.33
CA PRO A 118 4.77 20.58 -7.99
C PRO A 118 4.82 21.79 -7.06
N LEU A 119 3.90 21.90 -6.10
CA LEU A 119 3.94 22.96 -5.09
C LEU A 119 5.16 22.80 -4.15
N ALA A 120 5.39 21.58 -3.67
CA ALA A 120 6.55 21.24 -2.87
C ALA A 120 7.85 21.43 -3.66
N GLY A 121 7.88 21.09 -4.96
CA GLY A 121 9.03 21.30 -5.82
C GLY A 121 9.37 22.77 -6.07
N VAL A 122 8.37 23.62 -6.26
CA VAL A 122 8.61 25.08 -6.31
C VAL A 122 9.25 25.55 -4.99
N PHE A 123 8.73 25.11 -3.84
CA PHE A 123 9.29 25.47 -2.55
C PHE A 123 10.74 24.94 -2.37
N GLY A 124 10.99 23.69 -2.73
CA GLY A 124 12.32 23.06 -2.69
C GLY A 124 13.35 23.80 -3.55
N ALA A 125 12.94 24.28 -4.72
CA ALA A 125 13.80 25.06 -5.62
C ALA A 125 14.20 26.43 -5.02
N PHE A 126 13.33 27.06 -4.24
CA PHE A 126 13.65 28.31 -3.54
C PHE A 126 14.42 28.11 -2.24
N ALA A 127 14.21 26.98 -1.55
CA ALA A 127 14.73 26.71 -0.21
C ALA A 127 15.87 25.67 -0.18
N VAL A 128 16.62 25.51 -1.29
CA VAL A 128 17.68 24.49 -1.47
C VAL A 128 18.59 24.33 -0.25
N VAL A 129 19.15 25.44 0.27
CA VAL A 129 20.11 25.43 1.39
C VAL A 129 19.53 24.82 2.67
N VAL A 130 18.22 24.99 2.90
CA VAL A 130 17.52 24.47 4.08
C VAL A 130 17.00 23.05 3.81
N ALA A 131 16.48 22.80 2.61
CA ALA A 131 15.84 21.55 2.25
C ALA A 131 16.84 20.41 2.05
N GLU A 132 17.96 20.65 1.38
CA GLU A 132 18.97 19.63 1.02
C GLU A 132 19.44 18.76 2.21
N PRO A 133 19.84 19.30 3.38
CA PRO A 133 20.25 18.48 4.52
C PRO A 133 19.09 17.74 5.20
N LEU A 134 17.84 18.19 5.00
CA LEU A 134 16.64 17.57 5.57
C LEU A 134 16.07 16.45 4.68
N LEU A 135 16.36 16.50 3.38
CA LEU A 135 15.82 15.55 2.39
C LEU A 135 16.05 14.07 2.72
N PRO A 136 17.23 13.60 3.15
CA PRO A 136 17.44 12.18 3.44
C PRO A 136 16.53 11.66 4.55
N TYR A 137 16.29 12.49 5.57
CA TYR A 137 15.39 12.16 6.68
C TYR A 137 13.93 12.19 6.23
N ALA A 138 13.55 13.21 5.44
CA ALA A 138 12.21 13.34 4.89
C ALA A 138 11.86 12.16 3.97
N LEU A 139 12.73 11.83 3.02
CA LEU A 139 12.57 10.70 2.09
C LEU A 139 12.55 9.35 2.83
N GLY A 140 13.44 9.16 3.82
CA GLY A 140 13.45 7.94 4.65
C GLY A 140 12.15 7.77 5.44
N PHE A 141 11.64 8.85 6.03
CA PHE A 141 10.34 8.84 6.69
C PHE A 141 9.20 8.53 5.71
N ALA A 142 9.22 9.17 4.54
CA ALA A 142 8.23 8.97 3.48
C ALA A 142 8.20 7.50 3.02
N ALA A 143 9.37 6.91 2.76
CA ALA A 143 9.50 5.52 2.36
C ALA A 143 8.94 4.57 3.42
N GLY A 144 9.25 4.81 4.70
CA GLY A 144 8.69 4.03 5.81
C GLY A 144 7.17 4.13 5.91
N ALA A 145 6.61 5.32 5.72
CA ALA A 145 5.16 5.53 5.71
C ALA A 145 4.48 4.76 4.57
N MET A 146 5.04 4.76 3.36
CA MET A 146 4.47 4.01 2.23
C MET A 146 4.56 2.50 2.41
N VAL A 147 5.64 1.99 3.00
CA VAL A 147 5.72 0.57 3.38
C VAL A 147 4.61 0.21 4.38
N TYR A 148 4.37 1.05 5.39
CA TYR A 148 3.29 0.82 6.35
C TYR A 148 1.91 0.79 5.66
N VAL A 149 1.59 1.76 4.81
CA VAL A 149 0.31 1.80 4.06
C VAL A 149 0.12 0.58 3.17
N VAL A 150 1.17 0.17 2.46
CA VAL A 150 1.11 -1.01 1.60
C VAL A 150 0.81 -2.27 2.42
N MET A 151 1.47 -2.42 3.58
CA MET A 151 1.35 -3.61 4.41
C MET A 151 0.05 -3.66 5.22
N ASP A 152 -0.42 -2.52 5.75
CA ASP A 152 -1.57 -2.46 6.68
C ASP A 152 -2.90 -2.23 5.95
N ASP A 153 -2.88 -1.53 4.81
CA ASP A 153 -4.10 -1.22 4.04
C ASP A 153 -4.15 -1.97 2.69
N ILE A 154 -3.18 -1.77 1.79
CA ILE A 154 -3.31 -2.21 0.39
C ILE A 154 -3.28 -3.74 0.25
N ILE A 155 -2.29 -4.42 0.85
CA ILE A 155 -2.16 -5.87 0.76
C ILE A 155 -3.35 -6.59 1.42
N PRO A 156 -3.76 -6.26 2.66
CA PRO A 156 -4.92 -6.89 3.29
C PRO A 156 -6.20 -6.69 2.48
N GLU A 157 -6.45 -5.47 1.99
CA GLU A 157 -7.63 -5.17 1.17
C GLU A 157 -7.68 -6.03 -0.10
N ALA A 158 -6.55 -6.15 -0.81
CA ALA A 158 -6.42 -6.94 -2.02
C ALA A 158 -6.64 -8.45 -1.78
N GLN A 159 -6.19 -8.97 -0.64
CA GLN A 159 -6.42 -10.38 -0.25
C GLN A 159 -7.88 -10.63 0.14
N THR A 160 -8.51 -9.70 0.87
CA THR A 160 -9.93 -9.83 1.28
C THR A 160 -10.91 -9.71 0.10
N SER A 161 -10.50 -9.05 -0.98
CA SER A 161 -11.31 -8.88 -2.20
C SER A 161 -11.42 -10.14 -3.08
N GLY A 162 -10.88 -11.29 -2.64
CA GLY A 162 -10.98 -12.58 -3.34
C GLY A 162 -9.99 -12.78 -4.50
N ASN A 163 -9.17 -11.78 -4.81
CA ASN A 163 -8.24 -11.76 -5.94
C ASN A 163 -6.76 -11.87 -5.53
N GLY A 164 -6.47 -12.46 -4.37
CA GLY A 164 -5.13 -12.43 -3.76
C GLY A 164 -3.99 -12.87 -4.68
N LYS A 165 -4.19 -13.93 -5.48
CA LYS A 165 -3.16 -14.40 -6.43
C LYS A 165 -2.92 -13.42 -7.57
N LEU A 166 -3.98 -12.82 -8.12
CA LEU A 166 -3.87 -11.80 -9.16
C LEU A 166 -3.17 -10.56 -8.59
N ALA A 167 -3.56 -10.11 -7.40
CA ALA A 167 -2.95 -8.97 -6.71
C ALA A 167 -1.44 -9.17 -6.47
N SER A 168 -1.02 -10.38 -6.07
CA SER A 168 0.41 -10.69 -5.92
C SER A 168 1.16 -10.62 -7.26
N TRP A 169 0.62 -11.20 -8.34
CA TRP A 169 1.24 -11.14 -9.66
C TRP A 169 1.34 -9.71 -10.21
N THR A 170 0.27 -8.91 -10.07
CA THR A 170 0.27 -7.51 -10.52
C THR A 170 1.18 -6.64 -9.65
N SER A 171 1.32 -6.95 -8.36
CA SER A 171 2.28 -6.26 -7.47
C SER A 171 3.72 -6.54 -7.87
N ILE A 172 4.07 -7.80 -8.19
CA ILE A 172 5.40 -8.16 -8.69
C ILE A 172 5.69 -7.44 -10.00
N LEU A 173 4.73 -7.48 -10.94
CA LEU A 173 4.87 -6.76 -12.22
C LEU A 173 5.05 -5.26 -12.00
N GLY A 174 4.23 -4.65 -11.16
CA GLY A 174 4.32 -3.22 -10.82
C GLY A 174 5.68 -2.86 -10.20
N PHE A 175 6.17 -3.68 -9.27
CA PHE A 175 7.50 -3.49 -8.67
C PHE A 175 8.62 -3.57 -9.71
N VAL A 176 8.60 -4.58 -10.59
CA VAL A 176 9.61 -4.72 -11.66
C VAL A 176 9.56 -3.54 -12.62
N VAL A 177 8.37 -3.09 -13.02
CA VAL A 177 8.21 -1.93 -13.89
C VAL A 177 8.76 -0.68 -13.21
N MET A 178 8.43 -0.45 -11.94
CA MET A 178 8.92 0.70 -11.18
C MET A 178 10.45 0.68 -11.05
N MET A 179 11.04 -0.44 -10.65
CA MET A 179 12.50 -0.59 -10.56
C MET A 179 13.20 -0.42 -11.91
N SER A 180 12.58 -0.89 -13.01
CA SER A 180 13.15 -0.71 -14.34
C SER A 180 13.11 0.76 -14.79
N LEU A 181 12.07 1.49 -14.41
CA LEU A 181 11.96 2.92 -14.70
C LEU A 181 12.95 3.73 -13.86
N ASP A 182 13.09 3.42 -12.58
CA ASP A 182 14.03 4.07 -11.66
C ASP A 182 15.48 3.91 -12.15
N VAL A 183 15.91 2.68 -12.46
CA VAL A 183 17.26 2.41 -12.95
C VAL A 183 17.47 2.90 -14.39
N GLY A 184 16.43 2.85 -15.22
CA GLY A 184 16.53 3.19 -16.65
C GLY A 184 16.43 4.69 -16.96
N LEU A 185 15.78 5.48 -16.11
CA LEU A 185 15.55 6.92 -16.29
C LEU A 185 16.23 7.79 -15.22
N GLY A 186 16.82 7.17 -14.20
CA GLY A 186 17.61 7.79 -13.12
C GLY A 186 19.07 8.01 -13.47
#